data_AF-A0A5J4KX19-F1
#
_entry.id   AF-A0A5J4KX19-F1
#
_cell.length_a   1.000
_cell.length_b   1.000
_cell.length_c   1.000
_cell.angle_alpha   90.00
_cell.angle_beta   90.00
_cell.angle_gamma   90.00
#
_symmetry.space_group_name_H-M   'P 1'
#
loop_
_entity.id
_entity.type
_entity.pdbx_description
1 polymer ?
#
loop_
_entity_poly.entity_id
_entity_poly.type
_entity_poly.pdbx_seq_one_letter_code
_entity_poly.pdbx_strand_id
1 'polypeptide(L)'
;MFMTLLAAFQVLLSRYAGQTDISVGTPIANRTSTEIEALLGFFVNTLVLRSDLAGNPAFTQLLQRVRQVALDAYSHQDVPFEKLVEVLQPERDPSRSPLFQVLFSLQNVQQGEQEQLFDLTVDTVELVHETTKFDLSLIATQDDSELVCWFEYNIDLFKDQTIERLLQHWQTLLASIVADPTTALADLSLLPAQEKSMLVDEWSGLTVEYPREASIQQLFVEQVRLHPRAIALKWQDVELTYAELNAHANQVAHALRAHGVQADELVGLYTERTPAMIVGMLGILKAGGAYLPLDPAYPQERITLLLDDAQAKVVLTSSDFATRLPDVGPTVLTLKECLVPAYSEKNPDIAVVANQLAYAVYTSGSTGKPKGVAVPHRAVVRLVKNTNYLPFSADETFLQLSSNSFDASTLEIWGSLLNGAKLVLLPVARPSLAELAQILLDEQISILWLTAGLFHQMVDEHVEALAQMKYVLSGGDILSVPHVRHLLRHAPESVLINGYGPTENTPSPPVIPCSMRSPVRAFRLAIRLPIPGSMCWMSICRSYRRALSASCIPVVMAWLAATSISLR
;
A
#
# COMPACT_ATOMS: atom_id res chain seq x y z
N MET A 1 25.96 -26.50 20.21
CA MET A 1 25.95 -25.93 18.86
C MET A 1 24.63 -26.20 18.13
N PHE A 2 24.29 -27.46 17.84
CA PHE A 2 23.05 -27.85 17.12
C PHE A 2 21.79 -27.08 17.54
N MET A 3 21.38 -27.16 18.82
CA MET A 3 20.15 -26.51 19.31
C MET A 3 20.18 -24.98 19.15
N THR A 4 21.34 -24.35 19.22
CA THR A 4 21.51 -22.90 19.03
C THR A 4 21.27 -22.50 17.58
N LEU A 5 21.87 -23.23 16.64
CA LEU A 5 21.69 -22.99 15.20
C LEU A 5 20.26 -23.30 14.76
N LEU A 6 19.67 -24.39 15.26
CA LEU A 6 18.27 -24.73 15.05
C LEU A 6 17.34 -23.62 15.55
N ALA A 7 17.56 -23.13 16.78
CA ALA A 7 16.75 -22.04 17.33
C ALA A 7 16.86 -20.77 16.46
N ALA A 8 18.08 -20.40 16.05
CA ALA A 8 18.28 -19.26 15.16
C ALA A 8 17.60 -19.45 13.79
N PHE A 9 17.64 -20.66 13.24
CA PHE A 9 16.96 -20.99 11.98
C PHE A 9 15.44 -20.96 12.11
N GLN A 10 14.87 -21.48 13.19
CA GLN A 10 13.43 -21.38 13.47
C GLN A 10 12.98 -19.93 13.63
N VAL A 11 13.80 -19.04 14.21
CA VAL A 11 13.54 -17.60 14.25
C VAL A 11 13.50 -17.02 12.84
N LEU A 12 14.49 -17.33 11.98
CA LEU A 12 14.49 -16.89 10.58
C LEU A 12 13.21 -17.32 9.85
N LEU A 13 12.85 -18.60 9.93
CA LEU A 13 11.65 -19.15 9.31
C LEU A 13 10.38 -18.48 9.82
N SER A 14 10.27 -18.28 11.14
CA SER A 14 9.14 -17.56 11.75
C SER A 14 8.98 -16.15 11.20
N ARG A 15 10.09 -15.42 11.00
CA ARG A 15 10.06 -14.06 10.47
C ARG A 15 9.64 -14.01 9.00
N TYR A 16 10.02 -14.99 8.20
CA TYR A 16 9.63 -15.08 6.79
C TYR A 16 8.20 -15.60 6.58
N ALA A 17 7.80 -16.61 7.34
CA ALA A 17 6.47 -17.23 7.25
C ALA A 17 5.39 -16.42 7.97
N GLY A 18 5.75 -15.52 8.88
CA GLY A 18 4.80 -14.80 9.74
C GLY A 18 4.09 -15.71 10.75
N GLN A 19 4.67 -16.87 11.04
CA GLN A 19 4.13 -17.90 11.93
C GLN A 19 4.97 -18.00 13.20
N THR A 20 4.35 -18.30 14.34
CA THR A 20 5.05 -18.51 15.61
C THR A 20 5.25 -19.97 15.97
N ASP A 21 4.65 -20.89 15.23
CA ASP A 21 4.70 -22.32 15.48
C ASP A 21 5.38 -22.99 14.29
N ILE A 22 6.64 -23.41 14.48
CA ILE A 22 7.53 -23.80 13.40
C ILE A 22 8.01 -25.23 13.62
N SER A 23 7.84 -26.09 12.62
CA SER A 23 8.33 -27.47 12.59
C SER A 23 9.50 -27.59 11.61
N VAL A 24 10.62 -28.14 12.09
CA VAL A 24 11.81 -28.41 11.28
C VAL A 24 12.18 -29.89 11.43
N GLY A 25 12.43 -30.56 10.31
CA GLY A 25 12.93 -31.94 10.31
C GLY A 25 14.43 -31.97 10.58
N THR A 26 14.91 -33.01 11.27
CA THR A 26 16.35 -33.25 11.45
C THR A 26 16.68 -34.74 11.34
N PRO A 27 17.70 -35.11 10.54
CA PRO A 27 18.13 -36.50 10.46
C PRO A 27 18.95 -36.88 11.69
N ILE A 28 18.80 -38.12 12.14
CA ILE A 28 19.60 -38.72 13.22
C ILE A 28 20.17 -40.05 12.74
N ALA A 29 21.39 -40.39 13.18
CA ALA A 29 22.04 -41.63 12.78
C ALA A 29 21.30 -42.89 13.27
N ASN A 30 20.59 -42.78 14.40
CA ASN A 30 19.85 -43.86 15.07
C ASN A 30 20.69 -45.12 15.33
N ARG A 31 21.98 -44.94 15.63
CA ARG A 31 22.93 -45.99 16.03
C ARG A 31 23.17 -45.91 17.54
N THR A 32 22.14 -46.21 18.33
CA THR A 32 22.14 -46.03 19.79
C THR A 32 22.82 -47.16 20.56
N SER A 33 23.03 -48.32 19.93
CA SER A 33 23.67 -49.50 20.54
C SER A 33 25.01 -49.83 19.88
N THR A 34 25.98 -50.27 20.68
CA THR A 34 27.34 -50.62 20.21
C THR A 34 27.33 -51.74 19.17
N GLU A 35 26.36 -52.64 19.22
CA GLU A 35 26.23 -53.80 18.33
C GLU A 35 25.87 -53.38 16.89
N ILE A 36 25.25 -52.22 16.70
CA ILE A 36 24.82 -51.71 15.39
C ILE A 36 25.75 -50.63 14.85
N GLU A 37 26.71 -50.15 15.64
CA GLU A 37 27.64 -49.08 15.27
C GLU A 37 28.48 -49.45 14.04
N ALA A 38 29.02 -50.68 14.00
CA ALA A 38 29.86 -51.17 12.90
C ALA A 38 29.07 -51.79 11.73
N LEU A 39 27.72 -51.85 11.81
CA LEU A 39 26.92 -52.51 10.78
C LEU A 39 26.74 -51.62 9.54
N LEU A 40 26.87 -52.23 8.36
CA LEU A 40 26.48 -51.62 7.09
C LEU A 40 24.95 -51.72 6.93
N GLY A 41 24.28 -50.58 6.78
CA GLY A 41 22.83 -50.52 6.63
C GLY A 41 22.27 -49.10 6.75
N PHE A 42 20.99 -48.93 6.39
CA PHE A 42 20.28 -47.66 6.51
C PHE A 42 19.58 -47.57 7.87
N PHE A 43 20.20 -46.83 8.79
CA PHE A 43 19.66 -46.64 10.15
C PHE A 43 19.07 -45.25 10.35
N VAL A 44 19.32 -44.30 9.44
CA VAL A 44 18.93 -42.90 9.60
C VAL A 44 17.42 -42.79 9.82
N ASN A 45 17.03 -42.15 10.91
CA ASN A 45 15.64 -41.77 11.18
C ASN A 45 15.51 -40.23 11.13
N THR A 46 14.28 -39.72 11.03
CA THR A 46 14.01 -38.28 10.98
C THR A 46 13.12 -37.86 12.14
N LEU A 47 13.57 -36.85 12.90
CA LEU A 47 12.80 -36.25 13.97
C LEU A 47 12.16 -34.95 13.51
N VAL A 48 10.95 -34.67 13.99
CA VAL A 48 10.24 -33.40 13.74
C VAL A 48 10.33 -32.54 14.99
N LEU A 49 11.08 -31.44 14.91
CA LEU A 49 11.30 -30.52 16.03
C LEU A 49 10.39 -29.30 15.86
N ARG A 50 9.25 -29.33 16.56
CA ARG A 50 8.26 -28.25 16.60
C ARG A 50 8.55 -27.29 17.75
N SER A 51 8.59 -25.99 17.49
CA SER A 51 8.89 -24.99 18.52
C SER A 51 7.92 -23.82 18.46
N ASP A 52 7.50 -23.37 19.65
CA ASP A 52 6.61 -22.23 19.84
C ASP A 52 7.41 -20.96 20.19
N LEU A 53 7.31 -19.98 19.29
CA LEU A 53 7.91 -18.65 19.36
C LEU A 53 6.90 -17.58 19.78
N ALA A 54 5.68 -17.97 20.17
CA ALA A 54 4.64 -17.03 20.62
C ALA A 54 5.06 -16.28 21.90
N GLY A 55 4.52 -15.06 22.04
CA GLY A 55 4.77 -14.19 23.19
C GLY A 55 6.05 -13.36 23.12
N ASN A 56 6.78 -13.37 22.00
CA ASN A 56 8.04 -12.64 21.82
C ASN A 56 9.09 -12.89 22.91
N PRO A 57 9.47 -14.15 23.17
CA PRO A 57 10.44 -14.44 24.23
C PRO A 57 11.82 -13.82 23.92
N ALA A 58 12.70 -13.80 24.92
CA ALA A 58 14.13 -13.60 24.68
C ALA A 58 14.71 -14.81 23.91
N PHE A 59 15.81 -14.62 23.17
CA PHE A 59 16.44 -15.75 22.47
C PHE A 59 16.88 -16.87 23.44
N THR A 60 17.40 -16.52 24.62
CA THR A 60 17.74 -17.50 25.67
C THR A 60 16.56 -18.36 26.10
N GLN A 61 15.35 -17.79 26.18
CA GLN A 61 14.14 -18.53 26.53
C GLN A 61 13.70 -19.44 25.39
N LEU A 62 13.78 -18.99 24.14
CA LEU A 62 13.54 -19.86 22.99
C LEU A 62 14.53 -21.03 22.98
N LEU A 63 15.82 -20.76 23.19
CA LEU A 63 16.85 -21.80 23.23
C LEU A 63 16.57 -22.87 24.30
N GLN A 64 16.05 -22.47 25.47
CA GLN A 64 15.59 -23.41 26.49
C GLN A 64 14.42 -24.28 26.01
N ARG A 65 13.43 -23.68 25.33
CA ARG A 65 12.30 -24.43 24.74
C ARG A 65 12.79 -25.43 23.68
N VAL A 66 13.64 -24.97 22.76
CA VAL A 66 14.21 -25.82 21.70
C VAL A 66 15.05 -26.95 22.29
N ARG A 67 15.83 -26.67 23.33
CA ARG A 67 16.59 -27.68 24.06
C ARG A 67 15.67 -28.74 24.66
N GLN A 68 14.58 -28.34 25.31
CA GLN A 68 13.63 -29.27 25.90
C GLN A 68 12.99 -30.16 24.81
N VAL A 69 12.48 -29.56 23.74
CA VAL A 69 11.88 -30.28 22.60
C VAL A 69 12.86 -31.27 21.99
N ALA A 70 14.11 -30.88 21.77
CA ALA A 70 15.12 -31.75 21.19
C ALA A 70 15.48 -32.93 22.11
N LEU A 71 15.63 -32.70 23.41
CA LEU A 71 15.90 -33.78 24.38
C LEU A 71 14.73 -34.76 24.49
N ASP A 72 13.50 -34.26 24.53
CA ASP A 72 12.30 -35.09 24.56
C ASP A 72 12.20 -35.92 23.27
N ALA A 73 12.44 -35.32 22.11
CA ALA A 73 12.48 -36.03 20.83
C ALA A 73 13.57 -37.12 20.79
N TYR A 74 14.77 -36.84 21.33
CA TYR A 74 15.85 -37.84 21.40
C TYR A 74 15.52 -39.03 22.30
N SER A 75 14.72 -38.85 23.37
CA SER A 75 14.26 -39.97 24.20
C SER A 75 13.27 -40.91 23.48
N HIS A 76 12.74 -40.48 22.34
CA HIS A 76 11.80 -41.24 21.51
C HIS A 76 12.32 -41.46 20.08
N GLN A 77 13.64 -41.40 19.90
CA GLN A 77 14.27 -41.43 18.59
C GLN A 77 14.08 -42.73 17.81
N ASP A 78 13.71 -43.81 18.50
CA ASP A 78 13.46 -45.13 17.90
C ASP A 78 12.10 -45.20 17.16
N VAL A 79 11.21 -44.21 17.34
CA VAL A 79 9.91 -44.17 16.66
C VAL A 79 10.13 -43.83 15.17
N PRO A 80 9.76 -44.70 14.22
CA PRO A 80 9.92 -44.41 12.80
C PRO A 80 9.08 -43.20 12.37
N PHE A 81 9.65 -42.34 11.52
CA PHE A 81 8.95 -41.17 10.99
C PHE A 81 7.64 -41.54 10.30
N GLU A 82 7.62 -42.62 9.52
CA GLU A 82 6.43 -43.10 8.81
C GLU A 82 5.32 -43.49 9.79
N LYS A 83 5.69 -44.04 10.96
CA LYS A 83 4.73 -44.38 11.99
C LYS A 83 4.10 -43.14 12.62
N LEU A 84 4.88 -42.08 12.78
CA LEU A 84 4.37 -40.79 13.25
C LEU A 84 3.35 -40.20 12.27
N VAL A 85 3.64 -40.24 10.97
CA VAL A 85 2.73 -39.79 9.90
C VAL A 85 1.45 -40.64 9.87
N GLU A 86 1.58 -41.97 10.02
CA GLU A 86 0.43 -42.90 10.06
C GLU A 86 -0.52 -42.58 11.22
N VAL A 87 0.02 -42.28 12.40
CA VAL A 87 -0.77 -42.03 13.62
C VAL A 87 -1.36 -40.62 13.64
N LEU A 88 -0.60 -39.60 13.24
CA LEU A 88 -1.07 -38.21 13.26
C LEU A 88 -2.03 -37.89 12.11
N GLN A 89 -2.01 -38.68 11.03
CA GLN A 89 -2.88 -38.54 9.86
C GLN A 89 -3.01 -37.07 9.37
N PRO A 90 -1.90 -36.37 9.08
CA PRO A 90 -1.98 -35.01 8.54
C PRO A 90 -2.71 -35.00 7.20
N GLU A 91 -3.27 -33.85 6.82
CA GLU A 91 -3.85 -33.66 5.49
C GLU A 91 -2.82 -34.02 4.42
N ARG A 92 -3.20 -34.92 3.51
CA ARG A 92 -2.29 -35.43 2.49
C ARG A 92 -2.27 -34.49 1.30
N ASP A 93 -1.14 -33.83 1.10
CA ASP A 93 -0.83 -33.07 -0.10
C ASP A 93 0.35 -33.73 -0.82
N PRO A 94 0.16 -34.31 -2.03
CA PRO A 94 1.25 -34.96 -2.76
C PRO A 94 2.36 -33.99 -3.19
N SER A 95 2.12 -32.68 -3.14
CA SER A 95 3.11 -31.66 -3.44
C SER A 95 4.00 -31.27 -2.26
N ARG A 96 3.77 -31.84 -1.06
CA ARG A 96 4.48 -31.45 0.18
C ARG A 96 4.87 -32.65 1.03
N SER A 97 6.04 -32.56 1.66
CA SER A 97 6.41 -33.48 2.74
C SER A 97 5.47 -33.31 3.94
N PRO A 98 4.96 -34.41 4.55
CA PRO A 98 4.11 -34.34 5.73
C PRO A 98 4.90 -33.83 6.94
N LEU A 99 4.21 -33.13 7.86
CA LEU A 99 4.70 -32.62 9.15
C LEU A 99 5.76 -31.49 9.08
N PHE A 100 6.66 -31.50 8.10
CA PHE A 100 7.64 -30.44 7.86
C PHE A 100 8.06 -30.39 6.38
N GLN A 101 8.44 -29.19 5.91
CA GLN A 101 8.95 -28.95 4.55
C GLN A 101 10.39 -28.43 4.56
N VAL A 102 10.92 -28.11 5.74
CA VAL A 102 12.27 -27.56 5.92
C VAL A 102 13.09 -28.48 6.81
N LEU A 103 14.31 -28.77 6.39
CA LEU A 103 15.24 -29.65 7.12
C LEU A 103 16.43 -28.85 7.68
N PHE A 104 16.91 -29.23 8.86
CA PHE A 104 18.14 -28.74 9.45
C PHE A 104 19.05 -29.91 9.85
N SER A 105 20.31 -29.85 9.43
CA SER A 105 21.32 -30.85 9.75
C SER A 105 22.62 -30.20 10.20
N LEU A 106 23.22 -30.74 11.26
CA LEU A 106 24.59 -30.43 11.67
C LEU A 106 25.42 -31.70 11.54
N GLN A 107 26.34 -31.72 10.58
CA GLN A 107 27.25 -32.83 10.35
C GLN A 107 28.53 -32.58 11.16
N ASN A 108 28.88 -33.54 12.02
CA ASN A 108 30.13 -33.55 12.79
C ASN A 108 31.02 -34.71 12.34
N VAL A 109 31.01 -35.00 11.03
CA VAL A 109 31.87 -36.06 10.49
C VAL A 109 33.23 -35.43 10.29
N GLN A 110 34.23 -35.88 11.05
CA GLN A 110 35.63 -35.62 10.69
C GLN A 110 35.78 -36.17 9.27
N GLN A 111 35.98 -35.30 8.28
CA GLN A 111 36.52 -35.75 7.01
C GLN A 111 37.79 -36.49 7.39
N GLY A 112 37.81 -37.81 7.15
CA GLY A 112 38.98 -38.62 7.45
C GLY A 112 40.18 -37.91 6.83
N GLU A 113 41.21 -37.65 7.64
CA GLU A 113 42.51 -37.21 7.14
C GLU A 113 42.79 -38.00 5.87
N GLN A 114 43.19 -37.32 4.77
CA GLN A 114 43.54 -37.94 3.49
C GLN A 114 44.09 -39.34 3.74
N GLU A 115 43.24 -40.37 3.57
CA GLU A 115 43.67 -41.70 3.96
C GLU A 115 44.74 -42.06 2.95
N GLN A 116 46.01 -42.04 3.38
CA GLN A 116 47.10 -42.63 2.63
C GLN A 116 46.84 -44.13 2.59
N LEU A 117 46.06 -44.54 1.61
CA LEU A 117 45.86 -45.92 1.23
C LEU A 117 47.15 -46.38 0.57
N PHE A 118 48.10 -46.80 1.39
CA PHE A 118 49.45 -47.19 0.99
C PHE A 118 50.19 -46.05 0.28
N ASP A 119 50.50 -46.23 -1.01
CA ASP A 119 51.30 -45.32 -1.83
C ASP A 119 50.43 -44.34 -2.66
N LEU A 120 49.11 -44.36 -2.45
CA LEU A 120 48.13 -43.59 -3.23
C LEU A 120 47.63 -42.38 -2.45
N THR A 121 47.54 -41.24 -3.15
CA THR A 121 46.80 -40.06 -2.69
C THR A 121 45.38 -40.16 -3.21
N VAL A 122 44.40 -40.12 -2.30
CA VAL A 122 42.97 -40.13 -2.63
C VAL A 122 42.43 -38.71 -2.49
N ASP A 123 41.91 -38.17 -3.58
CA ASP A 123 41.19 -36.89 -3.57
C ASP A 123 39.68 -37.14 -3.59
N THR A 124 38.95 -36.46 -2.72
CA THR A 124 37.49 -36.42 -2.78
C THR A 124 37.04 -35.65 -4.01
N VAL A 125 36.26 -36.31 -4.87
CA VAL A 125 35.57 -35.65 -5.99
C VAL A 125 34.23 -35.15 -5.50
N GLU A 126 34.00 -33.85 -5.59
CA GLU A 126 32.72 -33.24 -5.26
C GLU A 126 31.67 -33.67 -6.29
N LEU A 127 30.66 -34.40 -5.84
CA LEU A 127 29.52 -34.78 -6.67
C LEU A 127 28.48 -33.68 -6.59
N VAL A 128 28.13 -33.10 -7.74
CA VAL A 128 27.03 -32.13 -7.81
C VAL A 128 25.71 -32.88 -7.60
N HIS A 129 25.10 -32.69 -6.44
CA HIS A 129 23.78 -33.23 -6.13
C HIS A 129 22.70 -32.32 -6.73
N GLU A 130 22.14 -32.69 -7.89
CA GLU A 130 21.09 -31.92 -8.58
C GLU A 130 19.66 -32.17 -8.07
N THR A 131 19.50 -32.88 -6.94
CA THR A 131 18.17 -33.24 -6.41
C THR A 131 18.04 -32.87 -4.94
N THR A 132 16.95 -32.22 -4.57
CA THR A 132 16.56 -31.96 -3.18
C THR A 132 15.35 -32.83 -2.80
N LYS A 133 15.29 -33.24 -1.53
CA LYS A 133 14.18 -34.03 -0.97
C LYS A 133 13.12 -33.17 -0.26
N PHE A 134 13.47 -31.92 0.04
CA PHE A 134 12.64 -30.98 0.80
C PHE A 134 12.64 -29.62 0.09
N ASP A 135 11.69 -28.75 0.46
CA ASP A 135 11.59 -27.42 -0.14
C ASP A 135 12.88 -26.62 0.13
N LEU A 136 13.41 -26.74 1.36
CA LEU A 136 14.62 -26.09 1.82
C LEU A 136 15.34 -26.94 2.87
N SER A 137 16.65 -27.11 2.74
CA SER A 137 17.50 -27.77 3.75
C SER A 137 18.67 -26.87 4.09
N LEU A 138 18.89 -26.60 5.38
CA LEU A 138 20.09 -25.95 5.88
C LEU A 138 21.03 -27.01 6.45
N ILE A 139 22.19 -27.16 5.82
CA ILE A 139 23.24 -28.05 6.29
C ILE A 139 24.37 -27.20 6.85
N ALA A 140 24.82 -27.58 8.04
CA ALA A 140 25.96 -26.98 8.71
C ALA A 140 27.01 -28.07 8.98
N THR A 141 28.28 -27.73 8.80
CA THR A 141 29.43 -28.53 9.24
C THR A 141 30.38 -27.64 10.04
N GLN A 142 31.12 -28.26 10.95
CA GLN A 142 32.17 -27.60 11.70
C GLN A 142 33.51 -28.04 11.12
N ASP A 143 34.22 -27.09 10.50
CA ASP A 143 35.63 -27.25 10.10
C ASP A 143 36.51 -26.55 11.16
N ASP A 144 37.79 -26.92 11.28
CA ASP A 144 38.74 -26.67 12.38
C ASP A 144 38.55 -25.36 13.20
N SER A 145 38.17 -24.24 12.54
CA SER A 145 37.86 -22.96 13.20
C SER A 145 36.61 -22.22 12.68
N GLU A 146 35.86 -22.81 11.75
CA GLU A 146 34.75 -22.13 11.06
C GLU A 146 33.49 -23.00 10.99
N LEU A 147 32.32 -22.34 10.98
CA LEU A 147 31.04 -22.99 10.73
C LEU A 147 30.71 -22.78 9.25
N VAL A 148 30.82 -23.85 8.46
CA VAL A 148 30.47 -23.82 7.04
C VAL A 148 29.01 -24.23 6.92
N CYS A 149 28.19 -23.40 6.28
CA CYS A 149 26.75 -23.64 6.12
C CYS A 149 26.34 -23.40 4.67
N TRP A 150 25.45 -24.25 4.15
CA TRP A 150 24.87 -24.09 2.82
C TRP A 150 23.39 -24.48 2.83
N PHE A 151 22.66 -23.94 1.84
CA PHE A 151 21.29 -24.31 1.57
C PHE A 151 21.21 -25.22 0.37
N GLU A 152 20.44 -26.29 0.50
CA GLU A 152 19.89 -27.05 -0.63
C GLU A 152 18.42 -26.67 -0.77
N TYR A 153 17.95 -26.34 -1.97
CA TYR A 153 16.60 -25.81 -2.16
C TYR A 153 15.96 -26.25 -3.47
N ASN A 154 14.63 -26.23 -3.48
CA ASN A 154 13.84 -26.53 -4.67
C ASN A 154 13.79 -25.30 -5.60
N ILE A 155 14.37 -25.42 -6.80
CA ILE A 155 14.44 -24.35 -7.80
C ILE A 155 13.08 -23.95 -8.39
N ASP A 156 12.07 -24.82 -8.29
CA ASP A 156 10.69 -24.49 -8.68
C ASP A 156 10.03 -23.53 -7.69
N LEU A 157 10.53 -23.46 -6.45
CA LEU A 157 10.00 -22.63 -5.37
C LEU A 157 10.87 -21.41 -5.09
N PHE A 158 12.19 -21.56 -5.16
CA PHE A 158 13.15 -20.54 -4.76
C PHE A 158 14.08 -20.16 -5.91
N LYS A 159 14.37 -18.86 -5.99
CA LYS A 159 15.43 -18.32 -6.84
C LYS A 159 16.70 -18.15 -6.03
N ASP A 160 17.85 -18.24 -6.68
CA ASP A 160 19.17 -18.09 -6.06
C ASP A 160 19.26 -16.80 -5.23
N GLN A 161 18.78 -15.66 -5.77
CA GLN A 161 18.79 -14.38 -5.07
C GLN A 161 17.95 -14.38 -3.79
N THR A 162 16.92 -15.23 -3.71
CA THR A 162 16.11 -15.38 -2.50
C THR A 162 16.87 -16.14 -1.42
N ILE A 163 17.61 -17.17 -1.80
CA ILE A 163 18.40 -18.00 -0.90
C ILE A 163 19.64 -17.26 -0.40
N GLU A 164 20.35 -16.55 -1.29
CA GLU A 164 21.45 -15.66 -0.91
C GLU A 164 21.02 -14.65 0.16
N ARG A 165 19.84 -14.04 -0.02
CA ARG A 165 19.29 -13.10 0.96
C ARG A 165 18.90 -13.78 2.27
N LEU A 166 18.30 -14.97 2.23
CA LEU A 166 18.00 -15.77 3.43
C LEU A 166 19.27 -16.07 4.24
N LEU A 167 20.36 -16.41 3.56
CA LEU A 167 21.66 -16.68 4.18
C LEU A 167 22.26 -15.42 4.81
N GLN A 168 22.23 -14.28 4.12
CA GLN A 168 22.67 -12.98 4.67
C GLN A 168 21.84 -12.55 5.89
N HIS A 169 20.53 -12.79 5.86
CA HIS A 169 19.63 -12.52 6.98
C HIS A 169 19.93 -13.43 8.17
N TRP A 170 20.17 -14.71 7.92
CA TRP A 170 20.53 -15.65 8.97
C TRP A 170 21.87 -15.28 9.62
N GLN A 171 22.88 -14.90 8.82
CA GLN A 171 24.16 -14.42 9.32
C GLN A 171 24.00 -13.16 10.18
N THR A 172 23.20 -12.18 9.73
CA THR A 172 22.91 -10.96 10.49
C THR A 172 22.18 -11.27 11.80
N LEU A 173 21.23 -12.21 11.75
CA LEU A 173 20.49 -12.68 12.92
C LEU A 173 21.42 -13.37 13.94
N LEU A 174 22.31 -14.25 13.50
CA LEU A 174 23.31 -14.89 14.35
C LEU A 174 24.22 -13.86 15.01
N ALA A 175 24.72 -12.88 14.27
CA ALA A 175 25.51 -11.79 14.83
C ALA A 175 24.73 -10.98 15.88
N SER A 176 23.45 -10.70 15.62
CA SER A 176 22.56 -10.01 16.57
C SER A 176 22.32 -10.84 17.85
N ILE A 177 22.20 -12.16 17.73
CA ILE A 177 22.01 -13.07 18.87
C ILE A 177 23.28 -13.13 19.72
N VAL A 178 24.45 -13.21 19.09
CA VAL A 178 25.75 -13.26 19.79
C VAL A 178 26.02 -11.95 20.54
N ALA A 179 25.62 -10.81 19.96
CA ALA A 179 25.80 -9.50 20.59
C ALA A 179 24.98 -9.35 21.89
N ASP A 180 23.71 -9.78 21.89
CA ASP A 180 22.89 -9.82 23.10
C ASP A 180 21.78 -10.88 23.00
N PRO A 181 21.97 -12.08 23.59
CA PRO A 181 21.00 -13.17 23.53
C PRO A 181 19.78 -12.95 24.44
N THR A 182 19.78 -11.92 25.29
CA THR A 182 18.63 -11.56 26.13
C THR A 182 17.60 -10.71 25.39
N THR A 183 17.95 -10.23 24.19
CA THR A 183 17.06 -9.50 23.29
C THR A 183 15.83 -10.34 22.91
N ALA A 184 14.67 -9.70 22.86
CA ALA A 184 13.44 -10.32 22.38
C ALA A 184 13.54 -10.68 20.89
N LEU A 185 12.93 -11.79 20.46
CA LEU A 185 13.05 -12.29 19.08
C LEU A 185 12.67 -11.25 18.00
N ALA A 186 11.73 -10.38 18.31
CA ALA A 186 11.33 -9.25 17.47
C ALA A 186 12.44 -8.26 17.16
N ASP A 187 13.27 -8.02 18.18
CA ASP A 187 14.21 -6.93 18.25
C ASP A 187 15.60 -7.30 17.77
N LEU A 188 15.84 -8.60 17.57
CA LEU A 188 16.99 -9.08 16.83
C LEU A 188 16.99 -8.53 15.41
N SER A 189 18.16 -8.06 14.97
CA SER A 189 18.32 -7.51 13.62
C SER A 189 18.33 -8.64 12.61
N LEU A 190 17.48 -8.53 11.59
CA LEU A 190 17.45 -9.45 10.45
C LEU A 190 18.07 -8.83 9.20
N LEU A 191 17.94 -7.51 9.05
CA LEU A 191 18.34 -6.80 7.83
C LEU A 191 19.82 -6.38 7.91
N PRO A 192 20.62 -6.73 6.90
CA PRO A 192 21.95 -6.14 6.72
C PRO A 192 21.87 -4.62 6.62
N ALA A 193 22.95 -3.92 7.01
CA ALA A 193 23.00 -2.47 7.00
C ALA A 193 22.74 -1.87 5.59
N GLN A 194 23.27 -2.52 4.54
CA GLN A 194 23.07 -2.10 3.16
C GLN A 194 21.60 -2.21 2.72
N GLU A 195 20.91 -3.30 3.06
CA GLU A 195 19.50 -3.47 2.76
C GLU A 195 18.64 -2.46 3.54
N LYS A 196 18.99 -2.19 4.80
CA LYS A 196 18.33 -1.16 5.60
C LYS A 196 18.48 0.23 4.97
N SER A 197 19.67 0.60 4.52
CA SER A 197 19.92 1.88 3.84
C SER A 197 19.14 1.96 2.53
N MET A 198 19.13 0.90 1.71
CA MET A 198 18.31 0.87 0.48
C MET A 198 16.82 1.10 0.78
N LEU A 199 16.27 0.44 1.81
CA LEU A 199 14.86 0.60 2.20
C LEU A 199 14.54 2.01 2.74
N VAL A 200 15.45 2.60 3.50
CA VAL A 200 15.25 3.87 4.21
C VAL A 200 15.61 5.08 3.35
N ASP A 201 16.60 4.97 2.49
CA ASP A 201 17.19 6.10 1.77
C ASP A 201 16.75 6.12 0.30
N GLU A 202 16.69 4.95 -0.35
CA GLU A 202 16.31 4.87 -1.77
C GLU A 202 14.80 4.69 -1.96
N TRP A 203 14.14 3.91 -1.10
CA TRP A 203 12.74 3.51 -1.28
C TRP A 203 11.74 4.34 -0.47
N SER A 204 12.21 5.17 0.46
CA SER A 204 11.37 6.10 1.24
C SER A 204 10.76 7.24 0.42
N GLY A 205 11.09 7.34 -0.87
CA GLY A 205 10.64 8.39 -1.76
C GLY A 205 11.56 9.61 -1.78
N LEU A 206 11.46 10.38 -2.85
CA LEU A 206 12.19 11.64 -3.00
C LEU A 206 11.62 12.71 -2.06
N THR A 207 12.45 13.61 -1.53
CA THR A 207 11.94 14.84 -0.92
C THR A 207 11.92 15.93 -1.99
N VAL A 208 10.75 16.54 -2.23
CA VAL A 208 10.58 17.61 -3.22
C VAL A 208 9.99 18.83 -2.53
N GLU A 209 10.46 20.02 -2.89
CA GLU A 209 9.88 21.28 -2.42
C GLU A 209 8.52 21.53 -3.08
N TYR A 210 7.53 21.83 -2.24
CA TYR A 210 6.18 22.20 -2.64
C TYR A 210 5.67 23.27 -1.67
N PRO A 211 4.63 24.05 -2.02
CA PRO A 211 4.11 25.13 -1.17
C PRO A 211 3.31 24.55 0.02
N ARG A 212 4.01 23.86 0.93
CA ARG A 212 3.44 23.08 2.03
C ARG A 212 2.59 23.90 3.00
N GLU A 213 2.96 25.15 3.20
CA GLU A 213 2.28 26.07 4.12
C GLU A 213 1.14 26.86 3.45
N ALA A 214 0.90 26.64 2.15
CA ALA A 214 -0.20 27.28 1.43
C ALA A 214 -1.52 26.52 1.61
N SER A 215 -2.63 27.26 1.59
CA SER A 215 -3.98 26.71 1.48
C SER A 215 -4.41 26.57 0.01
N ILE A 216 -5.43 25.75 -0.22
CA ILE A 216 -5.97 25.46 -1.57
C ILE A 216 -6.42 26.76 -2.26
N GLN A 217 -7.18 27.61 -1.54
CA GLN A 217 -7.69 28.87 -2.04
C GLN A 217 -6.61 29.91 -2.32
N GLN A 218 -5.49 29.90 -1.57
CA GLN A 218 -4.36 30.78 -1.86
C GLN A 218 -3.74 30.42 -3.22
N LEU A 219 -3.51 29.12 -3.45
CA LEU A 219 -2.98 28.62 -4.72
C LEU A 219 -3.97 28.81 -5.87
N PHE A 220 -5.27 28.64 -5.63
CA PHE A 220 -6.30 28.94 -6.61
C PHE A 220 -6.30 30.43 -7.00
N VAL A 221 -6.25 31.35 -6.02
CA VAL A 221 -6.19 32.80 -6.29
C VAL A 221 -4.91 33.19 -7.04
N GLU A 222 -3.81 32.46 -6.85
CA GLU A 222 -2.62 32.62 -7.69
C GLU A 222 -2.90 32.25 -9.15
N GLN A 223 -3.55 31.11 -9.41
CA GLN A 223 -3.95 30.73 -10.78
C GLN A 223 -4.93 31.74 -11.40
N VAL A 224 -5.86 32.30 -10.62
CA VAL A 224 -6.76 33.36 -11.09
C VAL A 224 -6.00 34.61 -11.54
N ARG A 225 -4.91 34.97 -10.86
CA ARG A 225 -4.06 36.10 -11.26
C ARG A 225 -3.25 35.81 -12.53
N LEU A 226 -2.78 34.57 -12.68
CA LEU A 226 -1.97 34.15 -13.84
C LEU A 226 -2.82 33.92 -15.10
N HIS A 227 -4.01 33.34 -14.96
CA HIS A 227 -4.86 32.88 -16.06
C HIS A 227 -6.32 33.37 -15.96
N PRO A 228 -6.59 34.68 -15.74
CA PRO A 228 -7.93 35.16 -15.41
C PRO A 228 -8.99 34.88 -16.48
N ARG A 229 -8.60 34.84 -17.75
CA ARG A 229 -9.49 34.61 -18.91
C ARG A 229 -9.48 33.16 -19.41
N ALA A 230 -8.64 32.29 -18.85
CA ALA A 230 -8.63 30.89 -19.23
C ALA A 230 -9.89 30.21 -18.67
N ILE A 231 -10.42 29.23 -19.41
CA ILE A 231 -11.55 28.42 -18.95
C ILE A 231 -11.08 27.51 -17.83
N ALA A 232 -11.59 27.74 -16.62
CA ALA A 232 -11.31 26.91 -15.46
C ALA A 232 -12.23 25.69 -15.43
N LEU A 233 -13.49 25.89 -15.80
CA LEU A 233 -14.55 24.91 -15.64
C LEU A 233 -15.44 24.87 -16.87
N LYS A 234 -15.73 23.67 -17.36
CA LYS A 234 -16.70 23.43 -18.42
C LYS A 234 -17.72 22.38 -17.99
N TRP A 235 -18.99 22.64 -18.25
CA TRP A 235 -20.10 21.71 -18.04
C TRP A 235 -21.15 21.95 -19.11
N GLN A 236 -21.31 21.00 -20.03
CA GLN A 236 -22.14 21.19 -21.22
C GLN A 236 -21.73 22.48 -21.96
N ASP A 237 -22.70 23.34 -22.29
CA ASP A 237 -22.48 24.63 -22.95
C ASP A 237 -22.05 25.75 -21.98
N VAL A 238 -21.94 25.45 -20.68
CA VAL A 238 -21.53 26.42 -19.66
C VAL A 238 -20.02 26.37 -19.48
N GLU A 239 -19.37 27.50 -19.70
CA GLU A 239 -17.94 27.70 -19.41
C GLU A 239 -17.79 28.83 -18.39
N LEU A 240 -16.93 28.60 -17.39
CA LEU A 240 -16.52 29.63 -16.44
C LEU A 240 -15.01 29.83 -16.54
N THR A 241 -14.61 31.09 -16.70
CA THR A 241 -13.22 31.50 -16.58
C THR A 241 -12.76 31.41 -15.12
N TYR A 242 -11.44 31.38 -14.89
CA TYR A 242 -10.88 31.48 -13.54
C TYR A 242 -11.38 32.72 -12.79
N ALA A 243 -11.51 33.87 -13.48
CA ALA A 243 -12.00 35.11 -12.85
C ALA A 243 -13.47 35.00 -12.41
N GLU A 244 -14.35 34.47 -13.27
CA GLU A 244 -15.79 34.29 -12.97
C GLU A 244 -15.99 33.27 -11.86
N LEU A 245 -15.30 32.12 -11.95
CA LEU A 245 -15.35 31.10 -10.91
C LEU A 245 -14.91 31.65 -9.55
N ASN A 246 -13.86 32.48 -9.52
CA ASN A 246 -13.39 33.13 -8.31
C ASN A 246 -14.41 34.15 -7.76
N ALA A 247 -15.02 34.96 -8.61
CA ALA A 247 -16.03 35.94 -8.22
C ALA A 247 -17.24 35.26 -7.56
N HIS A 248 -17.79 34.22 -8.20
CA HIS A 248 -18.90 33.43 -7.65
C HIS A 248 -18.52 32.76 -6.31
N ALA A 249 -17.34 32.15 -6.24
CA ALA A 249 -16.87 31.52 -5.00
C ALA A 249 -16.68 32.54 -3.86
N ASN A 250 -16.22 33.76 -4.18
CA ASN A 250 -16.09 34.82 -3.19
C ASN A 250 -17.45 35.26 -2.63
N GLN A 251 -18.47 35.40 -3.47
CA GLN A 251 -19.82 35.72 -3.02
C GLN A 251 -20.36 34.66 -2.06
N VAL A 252 -20.20 33.38 -2.40
CA VAL A 252 -20.54 32.26 -1.52
C VAL A 252 -19.78 32.33 -0.20
N ALA A 253 -18.49 32.63 -0.23
CA ALA A 253 -17.69 32.76 0.99
C ALA A 253 -18.19 33.88 1.92
N HIS A 254 -18.55 35.05 1.37
CA HIS A 254 -19.14 36.15 2.15
C HIS A 254 -20.52 35.78 2.71
N ALA A 255 -21.33 35.07 1.93
CA ALA A 255 -22.64 34.58 2.38
C ALA A 255 -22.50 33.58 3.54
N LEU A 256 -21.63 32.59 3.42
CA LEU A 256 -21.39 31.60 4.48
C LEU A 256 -20.93 32.26 5.79
N ARG A 257 -20.07 33.28 5.70
CA ARG A 257 -19.63 34.04 6.88
C ARG A 257 -20.72 34.88 7.50
N ALA A 258 -21.59 35.49 6.69
CA ALA A 258 -22.76 36.20 7.19
C ALA A 258 -23.70 35.28 7.99
N HIS A 259 -23.69 33.99 7.67
CA HIS A 259 -24.45 32.93 8.36
C HIS A 259 -23.62 32.18 9.42
N GLY A 260 -22.47 32.74 9.81
CA GLY A 260 -21.73 32.29 11.00
C GLY A 260 -20.72 31.17 10.79
N VAL A 261 -20.41 30.77 9.55
CA VAL A 261 -19.34 29.78 9.30
C VAL A 261 -17.99 30.32 9.78
N GLN A 262 -17.33 29.54 10.63
CA GLN A 262 -16.00 29.83 11.19
C GLN A 262 -14.93 28.91 10.59
N ALA A 263 -13.67 29.18 10.95
CA ALA A 263 -12.55 28.35 10.53
C ALA A 263 -12.65 26.93 11.11
N ASP A 264 -12.24 25.92 10.32
CA ASP A 264 -12.32 24.48 10.65
C ASP A 264 -13.74 23.90 10.85
N GLU A 265 -14.80 24.67 10.59
CA GLU A 265 -16.17 24.14 10.63
C GLU A 265 -16.51 23.35 9.37
N LEU A 266 -17.13 22.18 9.54
CA LEU A 266 -17.64 21.36 8.44
C LEU A 266 -18.95 21.94 7.91
N VAL A 267 -18.96 22.29 6.62
CA VAL A 267 -20.13 22.74 5.88
C VAL A 267 -20.56 21.62 4.95
N GLY A 268 -21.79 21.12 5.12
CA GLY A 268 -22.36 20.13 4.21
C GLY A 268 -22.51 20.72 2.81
N LEU A 269 -22.05 20.01 1.79
CA LEU A 269 -22.22 20.39 0.39
C LEU A 269 -23.10 19.33 -0.28
N TYR A 270 -24.40 19.62 -0.35
CA TYR A 270 -25.41 18.72 -0.87
C TYR A 270 -25.86 19.16 -2.27
N THR A 271 -25.14 18.73 -3.30
CA THR A 271 -25.44 19.09 -4.69
C THR A 271 -24.92 18.04 -5.65
N GLU A 272 -25.54 17.99 -6.82
CA GLU A 272 -25.06 17.19 -7.95
C GLU A 272 -23.82 17.81 -8.61
N ARG A 273 -23.26 17.08 -9.58
CA ARG A 273 -22.05 17.45 -10.32
C ARG A 273 -22.34 18.54 -11.36
N THR A 274 -22.39 19.78 -10.91
CA THR A 274 -22.59 21.00 -11.72
C THR A 274 -21.55 22.06 -11.35
N PRO A 275 -21.44 23.17 -12.10
CA PRO A 275 -20.57 24.29 -11.73
C PRO A 275 -20.80 24.81 -10.31
N ALA A 276 -22.05 24.75 -9.86
CA ALA A 276 -22.50 25.06 -8.51
C ALA A 276 -21.70 24.29 -7.43
N MET A 277 -21.35 23.03 -7.67
CA MET A 277 -20.55 22.21 -6.76
C MET A 277 -19.15 22.80 -6.54
N ILE A 278 -18.46 23.17 -7.61
CA ILE A 278 -17.10 23.71 -7.54
C ILE A 278 -17.11 25.12 -6.92
N VAL A 279 -18.09 25.95 -7.28
CA VAL A 279 -18.33 27.25 -6.65
C VAL A 279 -18.55 27.09 -5.15
N GLY A 280 -19.36 26.11 -4.74
CA GLY A 280 -19.62 25.80 -3.33
C GLY A 280 -18.37 25.33 -2.57
N MET A 281 -17.61 24.38 -3.14
CA MET A 281 -16.34 23.92 -2.54
C MET A 281 -15.38 25.08 -2.32
N LEU A 282 -15.10 25.87 -3.37
CA LEU A 282 -14.21 27.04 -3.26
C LEU A 282 -14.74 28.08 -2.28
N GLY A 283 -16.06 28.34 -2.27
CA GLY A 283 -16.69 29.28 -1.36
C GLY A 283 -16.56 28.87 0.11
N ILE A 284 -16.76 27.59 0.42
CA ILE A 284 -16.55 27.03 1.76
C ILE A 284 -15.09 27.20 2.20
N LEU A 285 -14.14 26.79 1.36
CA LEU A 285 -12.70 26.94 1.67
C LEU A 285 -12.29 28.40 1.84
N LYS A 286 -12.83 29.30 1.02
CA LYS A 286 -12.58 30.75 1.11
C LYS A 286 -13.24 31.40 2.32
N ALA A 287 -14.29 30.81 2.89
CA ALA A 287 -14.86 31.22 4.17
C ALA A 287 -14.03 30.74 5.37
N GLY A 288 -13.09 29.81 5.15
CA GLY A 288 -12.26 29.17 6.17
C GLY A 288 -12.80 27.82 6.68
N GLY A 289 -13.97 27.40 6.19
CA GLY A 289 -14.57 26.11 6.53
C GLY A 289 -14.02 24.96 5.69
N ALA A 290 -14.40 23.75 6.07
CA ALA A 290 -14.11 22.52 5.35
C ALA A 290 -15.37 21.95 4.73
N TYR A 291 -15.32 21.49 3.48
CA TYR A 291 -16.52 20.94 2.84
C TYR A 291 -16.72 19.45 3.20
N LEU A 292 -17.98 19.08 3.47
CA LEU A 292 -18.41 17.69 3.58
C LEU A 292 -19.28 17.37 2.36
N PRO A 293 -18.76 16.72 1.31
CA PRO A 293 -19.53 16.41 0.13
C PRO A 293 -20.59 15.34 0.46
N LEU A 294 -21.83 15.60 0.04
CA LEU A 294 -22.98 14.74 0.28
C LEU A 294 -23.64 14.42 -1.06
N ASP A 295 -23.54 13.15 -1.49
CA ASP A 295 -24.13 12.69 -2.74
C ASP A 295 -25.67 12.66 -2.67
N PRO A 296 -26.39 13.39 -3.55
CA PRO A 296 -27.85 13.36 -3.60
C PRO A 296 -28.45 11.98 -3.87
N ALA A 297 -27.68 11.02 -4.39
CA ALA A 297 -28.11 9.64 -4.59
C ALA A 297 -28.13 8.81 -3.30
N TYR A 298 -27.56 9.31 -2.19
CA TYR A 298 -27.61 8.61 -0.91
C TYR A 298 -29.02 8.60 -0.31
N PRO A 299 -29.39 7.53 0.41
CA PRO A 299 -30.62 7.53 1.21
C PRO A 299 -30.61 8.68 2.21
N GLN A 300 -31.78 9.29 2.43
CA GLN A 300 -31.92 10.43 3.36
C GLN A 300 -31.41 10.10 4.77
N GLU A 301 -31.69 8.90 5.27
CA GLU A 301 -31.18 8.44 6.57
C GLU A 301 -29.65 8.51 6.67
N ARG A 302 -28.95 8.19 5.57
CA ARG A 302 -27.49 8.30 5.51
C ARG A 302 -27.06 9.76 5.53
N ILE A 303 -27.71 10.63 4.77
CA ILE A 303 -27.40 12.07 4.74
C ILE A 303 -27.55 12.69 6.13
N THR A 304 -28.67 12.43 6.82
CA THR A 304 -28.91 12.88 8.20
C THR A 304 -27.83 12.37 9.14
N LEU A 305 -27.50 11.08 9.09
CA LEU A 305 -26.46 10.49 9.94
C LEU A 305 -25.08 11.15 9.73
N LEU A 306 -24.73 11.47 8.49
CA LEU A 306 -23.46 12.13 8.17
C LEU A 306 -23.43 13.58 8.67
N LEU A 307 -24.53 14.32 8.50
CA LEU A 307 -24.66 15.69 8.99
C LEU A 307 -24.60 15.74 10.53
N ASP A 308 -25.28 14.81 11.19
CA ASP A 308 -25.30 14.70 12.66
C ASP A 308 -23.91 14.35 13.21
N ASP A 309 -23.22 13.37 12.59
CA ASP A 309 -21.87 12.98 13.01
C ASP A 309 -20.85 14.12 12.81
N ALA A 310 -20.95 14.82 11.68
CA ALA A 310 -20.09 15.97 11.39
C ALA A 310 -20.45 17.22 12.22
N GLN A 311 -21.57 17.20 12.95
CA GLN A 311 -22.14 18.36 13.64
C GLN A 311 -22.25 19.59 12.73
N ALA A 312 -22.59 19.36 11.46
CA ALA A 312 -22.66 20.42 10.46
C ALA A 312 -23.76 21.43 10.85
N LYS A 313 -23.40 22.71 10.94
CA LYS A 313 -24.33 23.80 11.26
C LYS A 313 -24.97 24.42 10.04
N VAL A 314 -24.30 24.32 8.89
CA VAL A 314 -24.71 24.90 7.61
C VAL A 314 -24.61 23.85 6.52
N VAL A 315 -25.60 23.82 5.64
CA VAL A 315 -25.60 23.01 4.42
C VAL A 315 -25.80 23.92 3.22
N LEU A 316 -24.85 23.87 2.28
CA LEU A 316 -24.93 24.54 1.00
C LEU A 316 -25.50 23.56 -0.03
N THR A 317 -26.53 23.99 -0.77
CA THR A 317 -27.23 23.14 -1.74
C THR A 317 -27.70 23.92 -2.98
N SER A 318 -28.21 23.21 -4.00
CA SER A 318 -28.93 23.84 -5.10
C SER A 318 -30.42 23.99 -4.75
N SER A 319 -31.11 24.90 -5.42
CA SER A 319 -32.54 25.17 -5.16
C SER A 319 -33.41 23.92 -5.29
N ASP A 320 -33.05 23.00 -6.20
CA ASP A 320 -33.83 21.80 -6.51
C ASP A 320 -33.68 20.69 -5.44
N PHE A 321 -32.61 20.75 -4.64
CA PHE A 321 -32.33 19.79 -3.58
C PHE A 321 -32.67 20.30 -2.18
N ALA A 322 -32.90 21.61 -2.02
CA ALA A 322 -33.21 22.23 -0.73
C ALA A 322 -34.41 21.57 -0.01
N THR A 323 -35.46 21.19 -0.76
CA THR A 323 -36.68 20.55 -0.21
C THR A 323 -36.48 19.10 0.22
N ARG A 324 -35.34 18.47 -0.11
CA ARG A 324 -35.02 17.10 0.29
C ARG A 324 -34.28 17.02 1.60
N LEU A 325 -33.77 18.14 2.10
CA LEU A 325 -33.10 18.22 3.40
C LEU A 325 -34.14 18.30 4.53
N PRO A 326 -33.85 17.77 5.72
CA PRO A 326 -34.78 17.82 6.84
C PRO A 326 -35.03 19.27 7.30
N ASP A 327 -36.29 19.59 7.64
CA ASP A 327 -36.70 20.92 8.14
C ASP A 327 -36.06 21.28 9.50
N VAL A 328 -35.62 20.27 10.26
CA VAL A 328 -34.98 20.41 11.57
C VAL A 328 -33.52 19.97 11.44
N GLY A 329 -32.58 20.88 11.67
CA GLY A 329 -31.15 20.60 11.60
C GLY A 329 -30.32 21.84 11.18
N PRO A 330 -29.32 21.68 10.30
CA PRO A 330 -28.47 22.78 9.86
C PRO A 330 -29.24 23.88 9.12
N THR A 331 -28.69 25.10 9.12
CA THR A 331 -29.16 26.18 8.26
C THR A 331 -28.89 25.81 6.80
N VAL A 332 -29.96 25.67 6.02
CA VAL A 332 -29.87 25.38 4.58
C VAL A 332 -29.72 26.68 3.82
N LEU A 333 -28.65 26.80 3.03
CA LEU A 333 -28.41 27.91 2.11
C LEU A 333 -28.38 27.39 0.69
N THR A 334 -29.11 28.03 -0.19
CA THR A 334 -29.01 27.75 -1.62
C THR A 334 -27.90 28.58 -2.25
N LEU A 335 -27.23 28.02 -3.25
CA LEU A 335 -26.24 28.76 -4.03
C LEU A 335 -26.83 30.03 -4.69
N LYS A 336 -28.12 30.00 -5.05
CA LYS A 336 -28.82 31.16 -5.61
C LYS A 336 -28.94 32.31 -4.61
N GLU A 337 -29.16 32.02 -3.33
CA GLU A 337 -29.21 33.04 -2.27
C GLU A 337 -27.82 33.64 -1.97
N CYS A 338 -26.76 32.88 -2.27
CA CYS A 338 -25.39 33.32 -2.09
C CYS A 338 -24.86 34.18 -3.26
N LEU A 339 -25.35 33.93 -4.48
CA LEU A 339 -24.92 34.62 -5.70
C LEU A 339 -25.77 35.86 -5.97
N VAL A 340 -25.74 36.82 -5.04
CA VAL A 340 -26.49 38.08 -5.12
C VAL A 340 -25.58 39.31 -4.99
N PRO A 341 -25.94 40.48 -5.56
CA PRO A 341 -25.12 41.69 -5.50
C PRO A 341 -24.82 42.20 -4.08
N ALA A 342 -25.56 41.75 -3.06
CA ALA A 342 -25.31 42.09 -1.67
C ALA A 342 -24.00 41.48 -1.13
N TYR A 343 -23.52 40.38 -1.71
CA TYR A 343 -22.25 39.77 -1.35
C TYR A 343 -21.14 40.19 -2.32
N SER A 344 -19.97 40.50 -1.76
CA SER A 344 -18.82 41.01 -2.51
C SER A 344 -18.20 39.92 -3.40
N GLU A 345 -17.82 40.30 -4.62
CA GLU A 345 -17.03 39.43 -5.51
C GLU A 345 -15.52 39.44 -5.18
N LYS A 346 -15.09 40.30 -4.25
CA LYS A 346 -13.68 40.38 -3.83
C LYS A 346 -13.32 39.23 -2.89
N ASN A 347 -12.08 38.75 -3.00
CA ASN A 347 -11.55 37.71 -2.11
C ASN A 347 -11.77 38.11 -0.64
N PRO A 348 -12.34 37.24 0.21
CA PRO A 348 -12.38 37.46 1.64
C PRO A 348 -10.97 37.63 2.21
N ASP A 349 -10.80 38.57 3.14
CA ASP A 349 -9.54 38.78 3.85
C ASP A 349 -9.48 37.83 5.06
N ILE A 350 -9.11 36.57 4.80
CA ILE A 350 -9.05 35.50 5.79
C ILE A 350 -7.75 34.74 5.65
N ALA A 351 -7.00 34.64 6.74
CA ALA A 351 -5.84 33.78 6.83
C ALA A 351 -6.30 32.33 7.13
N VAL A 352 -6.10 31.44 6.16
CA VAL A 352 -6.28 30.00 6.34
C VAL A 352 -4.92 29.34 6.26
N VAL A 353 -4.61 28.50 7.25
CA VAL A 353 -3.31 27.83 7.39
C VAL A 353 -3.39 26.39 6.89
N ALA A 354 -2.28 25.85 6.43
CA ALA A 354 -2.26 24.57 5.72
C ALA A 354 -2.67 23.33 6.56
N ASN A 355 -2.65 23.45 7.90
CA ASN A 355 -3.10 22.40 8.82
C ASN A 355 -4.62 22.40 9.07
N GLN A 356 -5.33 23.45 8.67
CA GLN A 356 -6.78 23.50 8.76
C GLN A 356 -7.42 22.52 7.80
N LEU A 357 -8.63 22.08 8.14
CA LEU A 357 -9.38 21.11 7.35
C LEU A 357 -9.77 21.72 6.00
N ALA A 358 -9.52 20.98 4.93
CA ALA A 358 -10.05 21.28 3.61
C ALA A 358 -11.39 20.56 3.39
N TYR A 359 -11.45 19.27 3.76
CA TYR A 359 -12.66 18.49 3.64
C TYR A 359 -12.70 17.30 4.60
N ALA A 360 -13.88 16.73 4.75
CA ALA A 360 -14.05 15.40 5.35
C ALA A 360 -14.86 14.50 4.40
N VAL A 361 -14.46 13.24 4.26
CA VAL A 361 -15.20 12.22 3.48
C VAL A 361 -15.43 10.98 4.34
N TYR A 362 -16.54 10.29 4.11
CA TYR A 362 -16.93 9.15 4.93
C TYR A 362 -16.70 7.81 4.23
N THR A 363 -16.01 6.90 4.90
CA THR A 363 -15.79 5.53 4.42
C THR A 363 -16.75 4.54 5.10
N SER A 364 -16.94 3.35 4.50
CA SER A 364 -17.93 2.37 4.96
C SER A 364 -17.68 1.80 6.36
N GLY A 365 -16.49 1.98 6.94
CA GLY A 365 -16.16 1.60 8.31
C GLY A 365 -16.30 0.10 8.59
N SER A 366 -15.23 -0.56 9.06
CA SER A 366 -15.25 -2.00 9.38
C SER A 366 -16.27 -2.42 10.46
N THR A 367 -16.83 -1.46 11.19
CA THR A 367 -17.82 -1.65 12.25
C THR A 367 -19.28 -1.42 11.80
N GLY A 368 -19.51 -1.15 10.51
CA GLY A 368 -20.83 -0.82 9.95
C GLY A 368 -21.28 0.63 10.18
N LYS A 369 -20.59 1.38 11.06
CA LYS A 369 -20.78 2.84 11.20
C LYS A 369 -19.80 3.59 10.27
N PRO A 370 -20.29 4.54 9.45
CA PRO A 370 -19.42 5.38 8.64
C PRO A 370 -18.39 6.12 9.50
N LYS A 371 -17.17 6.29 8.99
CA LYS A 371 -16.09 7.05 9.65
C LYS A 371 -15.67 8.23 8.80
N GLY A 372 -15.65 9.42 9.39
CA GLY A 372 -15.17 10.64 8.74
C GLY A 372 -13.65 10.69 8.73
N VAL A 373 -13.06 10.79 7.54
CA VAL A 373 -11.63 11.05 7.35
C VAL A 373 -11.46 12.55 7.14
N ALA A 374 -10.79 13.22 8.07
CA ALA A 374 -10.53 14.66 7.98
C ALA A 374 -9.20 14.94 7.28
N VAL A 375 -9.28 15.70 6.18
CA VAL A 375 -8.15 15.98 5.30
C VAL A 375 -7.79 17.47 5.38
N PRO A 376 -6.55 17.81 5.83
CA PRO A 376 -6.08 19.18 5.86
C PRO A 376 -5.65 19.68 4.48
N HIS A 377 -5.63 21.00 4.30
CA HIS A 377 -5.19 21.64 3.05
C HIS A 377 -3.85 21.14 2.53
N ARG A 378 -2.82 21.03 3.39
CA ARG A 378 -1.49 20.59 2.98
C ARG A 378 -1.45 19.21 2.35
N ALA A 379 -2.39 18.32 2.70
CA ALA A 379 -2.46 16.99 2.12
C ALA A 379 -2.90 17.04 0.65
N VAL A 380 -3.92 17.85 0.35
CA VAL A 380 -4.36 18.11 -1.02
C VAL A 380 -3.26 18.81 -1.82
N VAL A 381 -2.61 19.81 -1.22
CA VAL A 381 -1.51 20.54 -1.87
C VAL A 381 -0.34 19.61 -2.19
N ARG A 382 0.01 18.69 -1.28
CA ARG A 382 1.04 17.68 -1.53
C ARG A 382 0.69 16.75 -2.69
N LEU A 383 -0.57 16.38 -2.81
CA LEU A 383 -1.05 15.52 -3.89
C LEU A 383 -0.85 16.17 -5.25
N VAL A 384 -1.09 17.48 -5.42
CA VAL A 384 -1.25 18.07 -6.75
C VAL A 384 -0.24 19.15 -7.14
N LYS A 385 0.68 19.53 -6.24
CA LYS A 385 1.71 20.56 -6.51
C LYS A 385 3.11 19.99 -6.51
N ASN A 386 3.88 20.39 -7.53
CA ASN A 386 5.30 20.04 -7.70
C ASN A 386 5.55 18.54 -7.53
N THR A 387 4.75 17.75 -8.24
CA THR A 387 4.82 16.29 -8.23
C THR A 387 5.70 15.78 -9.36
N ASN A 388 6.19 14.55 -9.24
CA ASN A 388 7.00 13.89 -10.27
C ASN A 388 6.26 12.76 -11.00
N TYR A 389 5.00 12.50 -10.64
CA TYR A 389 4.24 11.38 -11.19
C TYR A 389 3.33 11.77 -12.35
N LEU A 390 2.97 13.05 -12.44
CA LEU A 390 2.14 13.62 -13.48
C LEU A 390 2.61 15.06 -13.74
N PRO A 391 2.72 15.48 -15.00
CA PRO A 391 3.09 16.86 -15.32
C PRO A 391 1.83 17.73 -15.33
N PHE A 392 1.42 18.17 -14.14
CA PHE A 392 0.36 19.16 -14.01
C PHE A 392 0.77 20.47 -14.68
N SER A 393 -0.04 20.97 -15.62
CA SER A 393 0.18 22.26 -16.28
C SER A 393 -1.13 22.87 -16.78
N ALA A 394 -1.08 24.14 -17.17
CA ALA A 394 -2.25 24.87 -17.67
C ALA A 394 -2.75 24.37 -19.04
N ASP A 395 -1.94 23.60 -19.78
CA ASP A 395 -2.30 23.04 -21.09
C ASP A 395 -3.12 21.75 -20.96
N GLU A 396 -3.25 21.20 -19.74
CA GLU A 396 -3.93 19.94 -19.51
C GLU A 396 -5.45 20.13 -19.33
N THR A 397 -6.21 19.08 -19.65
CA THR A 397 -7.66 19.03 -19.43
C THR A 397 -8.01 17.78 -18.62
N PHE A 398 -8.63 17.99 -17.47
CA PHE A 398 -9.06 16.93 -16.56
C PHE A 398 -10.56 16.65 -16.72
N LEU A 399 -10.93 15.38 -16.60
CA LEU A 399 -12.33 14.99 -16.43
C LEU A 399 -12.65 14.77 -14.94
N GLN A 400 -13.71 15.42 -14.45
CA GLN A 400 -14.30 15.12 -13.15
C GLN A 400 -15.33 13.99 -13.30
N LEU A 401 -14.85 12.76 -13.09
CA LEU A 401 -15.62 11.53 -13.27
C LEU A 401 -16.04 10.89 -11.94
N SER A 402 -15.18 10.96 -10.92
CA SER A 402 -15.41 10.32 -9.63
C SER A 402 -16.59 10.97 -8.88
N SER A 403 -17.30 10.22 -8.02
CA SER A 403 -18.25 10.86 -7.10
C SER A 403 -17.51 11.88 -6.22
N ASN A 404 -18.13 13.04 -5.96
CA ASN A 404 -17.55 14.06 -5.07
C ASN A 404 -17.41 13.57 -3.62
N SER A 405 -18.15 12.51 -3.26
CA SER A 405 -18.10 11.86 -1.96
C SER A 405 -17.02 10.76 -1.91
N PHE A 406 -16.28 10.59 -3.01
CA PHE A 406 -15.11 9.73 -3.09
C PHE A 406 -13.85 10.59 -3.26
N ASP A 407 -12.80 10.22 -2.56
CA ASP A 407 -11.57 10.98 -2.44
C ASP A 407 -10.80 11.14 -3.76
N ALA A 408 -10.97 10.23 -4.73
CA ALA A 408 -10.36 10.34 -6.06
C ALA A 408 -10.75 11.64 -6.79
N SER A 409 -11.93 12.20 -6.50
CA SER A 409 -12.36 13.51 -7.04
C SER A 409 -11.41 14.65 -6.64
N THR A 410 -10.67 14.50 -5.53
CA THR A 410 -9.67 15.46 -5.07
C THR A 410 -8.57 15.66 -6.10
N LEU A 411 -8.07 14.58 -6.70
CA LEU A 411 -7.07 14.65 -7.77
C LEU A 411 -7.64 15.35 -9.00
N GLU A 412 -8.86 15.00 -9.41
CA GLU A 412 -9.51 15.55 -10.60
C GLU A 412 -9.72 17.07 -10.47
N ILE A 413 -10.28 17.51 -9.33
CA ILE A 413 -10.67 18.89 -9.08
C ILE A 413 -9.46 19.77 -8.76
N TRP A 414 -8.64 19.36 -7.79
CA TRP A 414 -7.53 20.21 -7.33
C TRP A 414 -6.28 20.04 -8.19
N GLY A 415 -6.14 18.90 -8.88
CA GLY A 415 -5.12 18.68 -9.89
C GLY A 415 -5.22 19.67 -11.04
N SER A 416 -6.45 19.97 -11.45
CA SER A 416 -6.71 20.96 -12.49
C SER A 416 -6.62 22.40 -11.95
N LEU A 417 -7.49 22.76 -11.02
CA LEU A 417 -7.72 24.15 -10.60
C LEU A 417 -6.52 24.81 -9.89
N LEU A 418 -5.62 24.01 -9.28
CA LEU A 418 -4.41 24.55 -8.64
C LEU A 418 -3.20 24.63 -9.58
N ASN A 419 -3.36 24.22 -10.84
CA ASN A 419 -2.31 24.19 -11.86
C ASN A 419 -2.69 24.91 -13.16
N GLY A 420 -3.78 25.69 -13.16
CA GLY A 420 -4.19 26.52 -14.30
C GLY A 420 -4.91 25.74 -15.42
N ALA A 421 -5.14 24.45 -15.22
CA ALA A 421 -5.73 23.55 -16.21
C ALA A 421 -7.26 23.74 -16.34
N LYS A 422 -7.85 23.14 -17.37
CA LYS A 422 -9.31 23.09 -17.57
C LYS A 422 -9.91 21.87 -16.87
N LEU A 423 -10.96 22.05 -16.07
CA LEU A 423 -11.76 20.97 -15.48
C LEU A 423 -13.07 20.80 -16.27
N VAL A 424 -13.30 19.62 -16.81
CA VAL A 424 -14.56 19.25 -17.48
C VAL A 424 -15.39 18.42 -16.51
N LEU A 425 -16.60 18.88 -16.22
CA LEU A 425 -17.54 18.15 -15.36
C LEU A 425 -18.41 17.21 -16.20
N LEU A 426 -18.42 15.93 -15.83
CA LEU A 426 -19.31 14.98 -16.48
C LEU A 426 -20.79 15.30 -16.11
N PRO A 427 -21.69 15.48 -17.08
CA PRO A 427 -23.07 15.89 -16.79
C PRO A 427 -23.92 14.76 -16.20
N VAL A 428 -23.64 13.50 -16.57
CA VAL A 428 -24.40 12.33 -16.13
C VAL A 428 -23.65 11.64 -14.99
N ALA A 429 -24.30 11.44 -13.84
CA ALA A 429 -23.65 10.80 -12.68
C ALA A 429 -23.15 9.37 -12.97
N ARG A 430 -23.77 8.67 -13.94
CA ARG A 430 -23.41 7.33 -14.41
C ARG A 430 -23.58 7.26 -15.95
N PRO A 431 -22.57 7.66 -16.73
CA PRO A 431 -22.65 7.59 -18.18
C PRO A 431 -22.53 6.12 -18.63
N SER A 432 -23.05 5.81 -19.81
CA SER A 432 -22.64 4.61 -20.54
C SER A 432 -21.17 4.72 -20.97
N LEU A 433 -20.54 3.58 -21.29
CA LEU A 433 -19.14 3.58 -21.75
C LEU A 433 -18.97 4.32 -23.08
N ALA A 434 -19.95 4.22 -23.99
CA ALA A 434 -19.96 4.94 -25.26
C ALA A 434 -20.06 6.46 -25.07
N GLU A 435 -20.94 6.93 -24.16
CA GLU A 435 -21.02 8.35 -23.82
C GLU A 435 -19.73 8.87 -23.19
N LEU A 436 -19.13 8.08 -22.28
CA LEU A 436 -17.84 8.43 -21.69
C LEU A 436 -16.76 8.54 -22.79
N ALA A 437 -16.64 7.53 -23.66
CA ALA A 437 -15.69 7.52 -24.77
C ALA A 437 -15.84 8.75 -25.67
N GLN A 438 -17.07 9.10 -26.03
CA GLN A 438 -17.35 10.29 -26.84
C GLN A 438 -16.92 11.58 -26.13
N ILE A 439 -17.23 11.73 -24.85
CA ILE A 439 -16.85 12.92 -24.06
C ILE A 439 -15.32 13.04 -23.94
N LEU A 440 -14.60 11.92 -23.75
CA LEU A 440 -13.13 11.92 -23.71
C LEU A 440 -12.52 12.51 -24.99
N LEU A 441 -13.12 12.18 -26.15
CA LEU A 441 -12.67 12.62 -27.46
C LEU A 441 -13.08 14.07 -27.75
N ASP A 442 -14.35 14.42 -27.53
CA ASP A 442 -14.91 15.74 -27.85
C ASP A 442 -14.27 16.84 -27.02
N GLU A 443 -14.04 16.57 -25.73
CA GLU A 443 -13.47 17.55 -24.80
C GLU A 443 -11.94 17.53 -24.76
N GLN A 444 -11.32 16.63 -25.54
CA GLN A 444 -9.88 16.42 -25.62
C GLN A 444 -9.26 16.25 -24.23
N ILE A 445 -9.83 15.35 -23.44
CA ILE A 445 -9.34 15.06 -22.09
C ILE A 445 -7.89 14.59 -22.21
N SER A 446 -6.98 15.13 -21.40
CA SER A 446 -5.57 14.74 -21.43
C SER A 446 -5.19 13.89 -20.22
N ILE A 447 -5.91 14.07 -19.11
CA ILE A 447 -5.70 13.36 -17.85
C ILE A 447 -7.02 12.77 -17.36
N LEU A 448 -7.04 11.45 -17.22
CA LEU A 448 -8.21 10.67 -16.83
C LEU A 448 -7.89 9.77 -15.64
N TRP A 449 -8.76 9.75 -14.62
CA TRP A 449 -8.72 8.78 -13.54
C TRP A 449 -9.88 7.79 -13.67
N LEU A 450 -9.58 6.48 -13.58
CA LEU A 450 -10.58 5.41 -13.62
C LEU A 450 -10.40 4.45 -12.44
N THR A 451 -11.51 3.96 -11.88
CA THR A 451 -11.42 2.77 -11.02
C THR A 451 -10.92 1.58 -11.85
N ALA A 452 -10.25 0.62 -11.21
CA ALA A 452 -9.70 -0.55 -11.91
C ALA A 452 -10.74 -1.28 -12.77
N GLY A 453 -11.97 -1.46 -12.25
CA GLY A 453 -13.07 -2.09 -12.98
C GLY A 453 -13.52 -1.28 -14.21
N LEU A 454 -13.69 0.05 -14.07
CA LEU A 454 -14.07 0.89 -15.20
C LEU A 454 -12.96 0.98 -16.25
N PHE A 455 -11.70 0.96 -15.83
CA PHE A 455 -10.56 0.84 -16.73
C PHE A 455 -10.60 -0.44 -17.55
N HIS A 456 -10.89 -1.61 -16.94
CA HIS A 456 -11.00 -2.88 -17.69
C HIS A 456 -12.12 -2.81 -18.73
N GLN A 457 -13.30 -2.32 -18.36
CA GLN A 457 -14.43 -2.16 -19.28
C GLN A 457 -14.11 -1.22 -20.44
N MET A 458 -13.47 -0.07 -20.18
CA MET A 458 -13.07 0.86 -21.23
C MET A 458 -11.99 0.28 -22.15
N VAL A 459 -11.09 -0.56 -21.66
CA VAL A 459 -10.09 -1.25 -22.49
C VAL A 459 -10.73 -2.33 -23.38
N ASP A 460 -11.75 -3.02 -22.89
CA ASP A 460 -12.43 -4.07 -23.66
C ASP A 460 -13.32 -3.49 -24.76
N GLU A 461 -14.04 -2.39 -24.47
CA GLU A 461 -15.08 -1.86 -25.37
C GLU A 461 -14.65 -0.63 -26.16
N HIS A 462 -13.77 0.22 -25.61
CA HIS A 462 -13.45 1.55 -26.15
C HIS A 462 -11.98 1.95 -25.98
N VAL A 463 -11.05 1.02 -26.23
CA VAL A 463 -9.61 1.27 -26.09
C VAL A 463 -9.12 2.44 -26.95
N GLU A 464 -9.77 2.68 -28.10
CA GLU A 464 -9.45 3.76 -29.01
C GLU A 464 -9.62 5.15 -28.37
N ALA A 465 -10.60 5.32 -27.49
CA ALA A 465 -10.80 6.57 -26.77
C ALA A 465 -9.69 6.79 -25.73
N LEU A 466 -9.34 5.74 -24.98
CA LEU A 466 -8.22 5.78 -24.04
C LEU A 466 -6.88 6.01 -24.75
N ALA A 467 -6.74 5.52 -25.98
CA ALA A 467 -5.50 5.63 -26.74
C ALA A 467 -5.17 7.06 -27.19
N GLN A 468 -6.16 7.95 -27.24
CA GLN A 468 -5.95 9.39 -27.51
C GLN A 468 -5.48 10.16 -26.27
N MET A 469 -5.54 9.55 -25.09
CA MET A 469 -5.22 10.21 -23.82
C MET A 469 -3.71 10.17 -23.56
N LYS A 470 -3.15 11.30 -23.13
CA LYS A 470 -1.74 11.42 -22.77
C LYS A 470 -1.43 10.70 -21.45
N TYR A 471 -2.31 10.85 -20.45
CA TYR A 471 -2.17 10.25 -19.13
C TYR A 471 -3.46 9.53 -18.71
N VAL A 472 -3.35 8.23 -18.47
CA VAL A 472 -4.44 7.42 -17.88
C VAL A 472 -3.98 6.99 -16.50
N LEU A 473 -4.74 7.33 -15.47
CA LEU A 473 -4.53 6.87 -14.11
C LEU A 473 -5.61 5.86 -13.76
N SER A 474 -5.24 4.76 -13.10
CA SER A 474 -6.23 3.83 -12.61
C SER A 474 -5.85 3.20 -11.28
N GLY A 475 -6.84 2.96 -10.42
CA GLY A 475 -6.62 2.47 -9.06
C GLY A 475 -7.90 2.04 -8.34
N GLY A 476 -7.80 1.90 -7.02
CA GLY A 476 -8.89 1.44 -6.16
C GLY A 476 -9.03 -0.08 -6.04
N ASP A 477 -8.43 -0.84 -6.96
CA ASP A 477 -8.28 -2.30 -6.88
C ASP A 477 -7.07 -2.74 -7.74
N ILE A 478 -6.81 -4.04 -7.81
CA ILE A 478 -5.73 -4.64 -8.59
C ILE A 478 -5.99 -4.46 -10.09
N LEU A 479 -5.04 -3.84 -10.79
CA LEU A 479 -5.08 -3.76 -12.25
C LEU A 479 -4.71 -5.09 -12.92
N SER A 480 -5.53 -5.49 -13.89
CA SER A 480 -5.34 -6.68 -14.70
C SER A 480 -4.21 -6.48 -15.73
N VAL A 481 -3.16 -7.31 -15.63
CA VAL A 481 -2.00 -7.26 -16.53
C VAL A 481 -2.39 -7.41 -18.01
N PRO A 482 -3.31 -8.33 -18.41
CA PRO A 482 -3.81 -8.40 -19.79
C PRO A 482 -4.38 -7.09 -20.32
N HIS A 483 -5.23 -6.40 -19.55
CA HIS A 483 -5.83 -5.12 -19.97
C HIS A 483 -4.77 -4.02 -20.07
N VAL A 484 -3.84 -3.94 -19.13
CA VAL A 484 -2.70 -3.00 -19.22
C VAL A 484 -1.89 -3.24 -20.50
N ARG A 485 -1.58 -4.49 -20.83
CA ARG A 485 -0.87 -4.85 -22.07
C ARG A 485 -1.70 -4.57 -23.31
N HIS A 486 -3.04 -4.66 -23.23
CA HIS A 486 -3.92 -4.32 -24.34
C HIS A 486 -3.88 -2.82 -24.62
N LEU A 487 -4.06 -1.97 -23.60
CA LEU A 487 -3.95 -0.52 -23.75
C LEU A 487 -2.59 -0.13 -24.32
N LEU A 488 -1.49 -0.57 -23.71
CA LEU A 488 -0.14 -0.16 -24.14
C LEU A 488 0.23 -0.61 -25.56
N ARG A 489 -0.44 -1.64 -26.11
CA ARG A 489 -0.28 -2.04 -27.52
C ARG A 489 -1.02 -1.11 -28.48
N HIS A 490 -2.18 -0.58 -28.06
CA HIS A 490 -2.99 0.33 -28.87
C HIS A 490 -2.59 1.80 -28.69
N ALA A 491 -1.98 2.12 -27.54
CA ALA A 491 -1.63 3.47 -27.10
C ALA A 491 -0.16 3.54 -26.66
N PRO A 492 0.80 3.37 -27.59
CA PRO A 492 2.23 3.29 -27.28
C PRO A 492 2.78 4.52 -26.56
N GLU A 493 2.20 5.69 -26.86
CA GLU A 493 2.61 7.00 -26.33
C GLU A 493 1.83 7.40 -25.07
N SER A 494 0.77 6.66 -24.70
CA SER A 494 0.01 6.93 -23.49
C SER A 494 0.78 6.46 -22.27
N VAL A 495 0.73 7.24 -21.19
CA VAL A 495 1.34 6.88 -19.91
C VAL A 495 0.24 6.38 -18.98
N LEU A 496 0.30 5.09 -18.63
CA LEU A 496 -0.57 4.50 -17.63
C LEU A 496 0.08 4.61 -16.25
N ILE A 497 -0.64 5.16 -15.27
CA ILE A 497 -0.22 5.26 -13.87
C ILE A 497 -1.12 4.35 -13.03
N ASN A 498 -0.53 3.34 -12.40
CA ASN A 498 -1.21 2.52 -11.40
C ASN A 498 -1.21 3.27 -10.06
N GLY A 499 -2.39 3.67 -9.60
CA GLY A 499 -2.59 4.41 -8.36
C GLY A 499 -3.11 3.52 -7.23
N TYR A 500 -2.58 3.72 -6.03
CA TYR A 500 -3.03 3.07 -4.80
C TYR A 500 -3.12 4.08 -3.66
N GLY A 501 -4.03 3.92 -2.73
CA GLY A 501 -4.06 4.80 -1.56
C GLY A 501 -5.38 4.67 -0.84
N PRO A 502 -5.38 4.33 0.47
CA PRO A 502 -6.58 4.44 1.27
C PRO A 502 -6.95 5.91 1.47
N THR A 503 -8.21 6.20 1.74
CA THR A 503 -8.71 7.55 1.97
C THR A 503 -7.97 8.29 3.09
N GLU A 504 -7.53 7.55 4.11
CA GLU A 504 -6.73 8.05 5.23
C GLU A 504 -5.35 8.58 4.82
N ASN A 505 -4.90 8.37 3.58
CA ASN A 505 -3.65 8.95 3.09
C ASN A 505 -3.82 10.09 2.08
N THR A 506 -5.06 10.56 1.85
CA THR A 506 -5.43 11.51 0.79
C THR A 506 -4.95 10.99 -0.56
N PRO A 507 -5.79 10.21 -1.27
CA PRO A 507 -5.43 9.12 -2.18
C PRO A 507 -4.14 9.43 -2.92
N SER A 508 -3.04 9.09 -2.26
CA SER A 508 -1.70 9.45 -2.71
C SER A 508 -1.22 8.24 -3.47
N PRO A 509 -1.31 8.19 -4.83
CA PRO A 509 -0.81 7.07 -5.58
C PRO A 509 0.69 6.87 -5.29
N PRO A 510 1.15 5.78 -4.64
CA PRO A 510 2.50 5.32 -4.88
C PRO A 510 2.54 4.93 -6.36
N VAL A 511 3.45 5.54 -7.10
CA VAL A 511 3.40 5.56 -8.56
C VAL A 511 4.29 4.47 -9.12
N ILE A 512 3.73 3.71 -10.05
CA ILE A 512 4.49 3.07 -11.12
C ILE A 512 4.06 3.71 -12.43
N PRO A 513 4.95 4.43 -13.13
CA PRO A 513 4.72 4.77 -14.52
C PRO A 513 4.87 3.48 -15.34
N CYS A 514 3.79 3.04 -15.99
CA CYS A 514 3.84 1.98 -17.00
C CYS A 514 3.83 2.64 -18.39
N SER A 515 4.98 2.60 -19.07
CA SER A 515 5.12 2.93 -20.49
C SER A 515 5.76 1.75 -21.22
N MET A 516 5.65 1.68 -22.55
CA MET A 516 6.27 0.60 -23.33
C MET A 516 7.80 0.51 -23.19
N ARG A 517 8.46 1.58 -22.70
CA ARG A 517 9.89 1.57 -22.39
C ARG A 517 10.21 0.86 -21.06
N SER A 518 9.21 0.63 -20.21
CA SER A 518 9.34 -0.14 -18.97
C SER A 518 8.84 -1.58 -19.18
N PRO A 519 9.68 -2.61 -19.01
CA PRO A 519 9.27 -3.98 -19.26
C PRO A 519 8.20 -4.43 -18.24
N VAL A 520 6.93 -4.51 -18.66
CA VAL A 520 5.84 -5.16 -17.90
C VAL A 520 6.01 -6.69 -17.96
N ARG A 521 7.10 -7.19 -17.35
CA ARG A 521 7.50 -8.61 -17.35
C ARG A 521 6.80 -9.46 -16.27
N ALA A 522 6.01 -8.87 -15.39
CA ALA A 522 5.45 -9.56 -14.23
C ALA A 522 4.01 -10.06 -14.44
N PHE A 523 3.68 -11.19 -13.80
CA PHE A 523 2.31 -11.70 -13.65
C PHE A 523 1.44 -10.84 -12.69
N ARG A 524 2.05 -9.88 -11.97
CA ARG A 524 1.37 -8.90 -11.10
C ARG A 524 1.97 -7.50 -11.30
N LEU A 525 1.12 -6.48 -11.38
CA LEU A 525 1.56 -5.08 -11.28
C LEU A 525 1.87 -4.77 -9.81
N ALA A 526 3.10 -4.35 -9.54
CA ALA A 526 3.53 -3.96 -8.20
C ALA A 526 3.05 -2.54 -7.85
N ILE A 527 3.25 -2.16 -6.60
CA ILE A 527 3.29 -0.77 -6.12
C ILE A 527 4.76 -0.56 -5.71
N ARG A 528 5.48 0.41 -6.32
CA ARG A 528 6.95 0.50 -6.13
C ARG A 528 7.41 1.67 -5.26
N LEU A 529 7.01 2.90 -5.57
CA LEU A 529 7.57 4.08 -4.91
C LEU A 529 6.47 5.02 -4.41
N PRO A 530 6.57 5.56 -3.19
CA PRO A 530 5.64 6.59 -2.73
C PRO A 530 5.82 7.87 -3.54
N ILE A 531 4.79 8.72 -3.56
CA ILE A 531 4.92 10.10 -4.04
C ILE A 531 6.04 10.79 -3.26
N PRO A 532 6.78 11.74 -3.83
CA PRO A 532 7.74 12.50 -3.05
C PRO A 532 7.13 13.08 -1.76
N GLY A 533 7.90 13.27 -0.70
CA GLY A 533 7.41 13.73 0.61
C GLY A 533 6.45 12.76 1.32
N SER A 534 6.16 11.60 0.72
CA SER A 534 5.42 10.48 1.29
C SER A 534 6.37 9.29 1.48
N MET A 535 6.16 8.49 2.52
CA MET A 535 6.96 7.31 2.87
C MET A 535 6.06 6.09 2.93
N CYS A 536 6.54 4.94 2.46
CA CYS A 536 5.85 3.66 2.56
C CYS A 536 6.71 2.68 3.34
N TRP A 537 6.12 2.02 4.34
CA TRP A 537 6.79 0.99 5.12
C TRP A 537 5.98 -0.31 5.06
N MET A 538 6.69 -1.43 4.89
CA MET A 538 6.10 -2.77 5.05
C MET A 538 6.48 -3.32 6.43
N SER A 539 5.50 -3.74 7.21
CA SER A 539 5.71 -4.24 8.58
C SER A 539 4.80 -5.43 8.89
N ILE A 540 5.24 -6.37 9.73
CA ILE A 540 4.38 -7.45 10.22
C ILE A 540 3.55 -6.91 11.38
N CYS A 541 2.26 -6.64 11.15
CA CYS A 541 1.38 -6.22 12.23
C CYS A 541 0.67 -7.42 12.88
N ARG A 542 1.24 -7.89 13.99
CA ARG A 542 0.51 -8.28 15.21
C ARG A 542 1.35 -8.14 16.49
N SER A 543 2.68 -8.06 16.38
CA SER A 543 3.55 -7.85 17.56
C SER A 543 4.81 -6.99 17.33
N TYR A 544 5.27 -6.76 16.09
CA TYR A 544 6.65 -6.26 15.85
C TYR A 544 6.70 -5.10 14.85
N ARG A 545 6.88 -3.87 15.35
CA ARG A 545 6.99 -2.65 14.53
C ARG A 545 8.40 -2.48 13.96
N ARG A 546 8.77 -3.27 12.94
CA ARG A 546 10.03 -3.07 12.17
C ARG A 546 9.81 -3.20 10.66
N ALA A 547 10.68 -2.55 9.89
CA ALA A 547 10.76 -2.68 8.44
C ALA A 547 11.10 -4.12 8.05
N LEU A 548 10.50 -4.59 6.97
CA LEU A 548 10.73 -5.92 6.42
C LEU A 548 11.60 -5.87 5.17
N SER A 549 12.26 -6.99 4.90
CA SER A 549 12.84 -7.25 3.60
C SER A 549 11.75 -7.38 2.54
N ALA A 550 12.10 -7.08 1.28
CA ALA A 550 11.23 -7.12 0.12
C ALA A 550 10.61 -8.51 -0.20
N SER A 551 10.92 -9.56 0.56
CA SER A 551 10.44 -10.93 0.32
C SER A 551 9.75 -11.59 1.52
N CYS A 552 9.59 -10.88 2.63
CA CYS A 552 8.70 -11.31 3.70
C CYS A 552 7.24 -11.00 3.31
N ILE A 553 6.28 -11.86 3.69
CA ILE A 553 4.85 -11.58 3.49
C ILE A 553 4.46 -10.42 4.44
N PRO A 554 4.11 -9.23 3.93
CA PRO A 554 3.89 -8.07 4.79
C PRO A 554 2.40 -7.80 5.03
N VAL A 555 2.11 -7.04 6.10
CA VAL A 555 0.97 -6.12 6.10
C VAL A 555 1.51 -4.79 5.59
N VAL A 556 0.90 -4.22 4.54
CA VAL A 556 1.25 -2.86 4.12
C VAL A 556 0.69 -1.90 5.16
N MET A 557 1.59 -1.25 5.91
CA MET A 557 1.26 -0.23 6.90
C MET A 557 1.88 1.08 6.43
N ALA A 558 1.14 1.85 5.63
CA ALA A 558 1.57 3.18 5.21
C ALA A 558 1.53 4.12 6.42
N TRP A 559 2.66 4.27 7.12
CA TRP A 559 2.85 5.33 8.11
C TRP A 559 3.42 6.55 7.40
N LEU A 560 2.63 7.62 7.39
CA LEU A 560 3.10 8.95 7.04
C LEU A 560 2.86 9.91 8.18
N ALA A 561 3.81 10.83 8.35
CA ALA A 561 3.74 11.94 9.30
C ALA A 561 2.50 12.79 9.00
N ALA A 562 1.38 12.38 9.61
CA ALA A 562 0.06 13.00 9.68
C ALA A 562 -0.39 13.65 8.36
N THR A 563 -1.02 12.95 7.42
CA THR A 563 -1.73 13.62 6.30
C THR A 563 -3.25 13.60 6.42
N SER A 564 -3.82 12.82 7.32
CA SER A 564 -5.23 12.93 7.71
C SER A 564 -5.41 12.50 9.16
N ILE A 565 -6.51 12.92 9.79
CA ILE A 565 -6.88 12.50 11.15
C ILE A 565 -8.23 11.78 11.03
N SER A 566 -8.33 10.60 11.63
CA SER A 566 -9.63 9.93 11.81
C SER A 566 -10.46 10.77 12.77
N LEU A 567 -11.64 11.24 12.34
CA LEU A 567 -12.62 11.83 13.24
C LEU A 567 -13.35 10.69 13.95
N ARG A 568 -12.74 10.18 15.03
CA ARG A 568 -13.32 9.46 16.18
C ARG A 568 -12.23 8.67 16.90
#